data_AF-A0A8T4JNP0-F1
#
_entry.id   AF-A0A8T4JNP0-F1
#
_cell.length_a   1.000
_cell.length_b   1.000
_cell.length_c   1.000
_cell.angle_alpha   90.00
_cell.angle_beta   90.00
_cell.angle_gamma   90.00
#
_symmetry.space_group_name_H-M   'P 1'
#
loop_
_entity.id
_entity.type
_entity.pdbx_description
1 polymer ?
#
loop_
_entity_poly.entity_id
_entity_poly.type
_entity_poly.pdbx_seq_one_letter_code
_entity_poly.pdbx_strand_id
1 'polypeptide(L)'
;MDNKSKTQEIPTFTPPEDGAPVFTPPRTPQHDGPVCYHHPSEPAVARCARCGKYICKDCAETYTVTAGEYANKCLCFDCCEQLVAENVAELTKNKNKIKGQFILQIIGIVIGFIFGISMGGGLAPGLVCACIGGVFLSALKLFGSLALEAVKIAFSGNFGWLTVFSVIFQIVGIILKCIKDTISNTIQYICYLKRTQGFIESDSAALQQMRDYMAYTLVRNQNKGIDLEDLMKEGSELYNNSYARAVRENGEAAADAVLRQAATRIAENGEIIRDFPGAANA
;
A
#
# COMPACT_ATOMS: atom_id res chain seq x y z
N MET A 1 -87.68 37.69 4.18
CA MET A 1 -86.32 37.26 4.60
C MET A 1 -86.26 35.79 4.24
N ASP A 2 -85.78 35.46 3.05
CA ASP A 2 -85.76 34.07 2.58
C ASP A 2 -84.38 33.78 2.01
N ASN A 3 -83.70 32.91 2.76
CA ASN A 3 -82.34 32.44 2.59
C ASN A 3 -82.31 31.41 1.47
N LYS A 4 -81.59 31.67 0.38
CA LYS A 4 -81.24 30.65 -0.62
C LYS A 4 -79.73 30.49 -0.66
N SER A 5 -79.25 29.42 -0.03
CA SER A 5 -77.89 28.93 -0.15
C SER A 5 -77.59 28.59 -1.61
N LYS A 6 -76.61 29.25 -2.21
CA LYS A 6 -76.01 28.79 -3.48
C LYS A 6 -75.10 27.61 -3.16
N THR A 7 -75.56 26.40 -3.43
CA THR A 7 -74.70 25.21 -3.49
C THR A 7 -73.81 25.39 -4.72
N GLN A 8 -72.53 25.69 -4.52
CA GLN A 8 -71.54 25.64 -5.59
C GLN A 8 -71.32 24.17 -5.95
N GLU A 9 -71.78 23.76 -7.14
CA GLU A 9 -71.46 22.47 -7.71
C GLU A 9 -69.94 22.38 -7.93
N ILE A 10 -69.32 21.38 -7.31
CA ILE A 10 -67.90 21.08 -7.46
C ILE A 10 -67.75 20.49 -8.88
N PRO A 11 -66.91 21.06 -9.77
CA PRO A 11 -66.72 20.50 -11.10
C PRO A 11 -66.13 19.11 -10.98
N THR A 12 -66.86 18.11 -11.48
CA THR A 12 -66.39 16.73 -11.56
C THR A 12 -65.54 16.59 -12.81
N PHE A 13 -64.25 16.28 -12.63
CA PHE A 13 -63.34 16.00 -13.73
C PHE A 13 -63.69 14.63 -14.32
N THR A 14 -64.17 14.59 -15.56
CA THR A 14 -64.26 13.34 -16.32
C THR A 14 -62.91 13.15 -17.04
N PRO A 15 -62.16 12.06 -16.76
CA PRO A 15 -60.92 11.79 -17.48
C PRO A 15 -61.21 11.56 -18.97
N PRO A 16 -60.28 11.94 -19.88
CA PRO A 16 -60.41 11.65 -21.31
C PRO A 16 -60.64 10.16 -21.55
N GLU A 17 -61.55 9.80 -22.46
CA GLU A 17 -61.82 8.40 -22.86
C GLU A 17 -60.62 7.75 -23.57
N ASP A 18 -59.71 8.58 -24.11
CA ASP A 18 -58.41 8.16 -24.60
C ASP A 18 -57.48 7.99 -23.40
N GLY A 19 -57.37 6.74 -22.94
CA GLY A 19 -56.73 6.33 -21.70
C GLY A 19 -55.40 7.02 -21.37
N ALA A 20 -55.08 7.06 -20.06
CA ALA A 20 -53.89 7.70 -19.52
C ALA A 20 -52.64 7.42 -20.38
N PRO A 21 -51.82 8.45 -20.71
CA PRO A 21 -50.60 8.25 -21.48
C PRO A 21 -49.74 7.23 -20.75
N VAL A 22 -49.59 6.05 -21.35
CA VAL A 22 -48.78 4.98 -20.81
C VAL A 22 -47.33 5.43 -20.91
N PHE A 23 -46.74 5.77 -19.76
CA PHE A 23 -45.32 6.00 -19.65
C PHE A 23 -44.61 4.70 -20.01
N THR A 24 -44.11 4.60 -21.24
CA THR A 24 -43.23 3.51 -21.62
C THR A 24 -41.87 3.87 -21.05
N PRO A 25 -41.35 3.16 -20.04
CA PRO A 25 -39.99 3.41 -19.59
C PRO A 25 -39.05 3.31 -20.80
N PRO A 26 -38.03 4.19 -20.92
CA PRO A 26 -37.06 4.10 -21.99
C PRO A 26 -36.51 2.67 -22.01
N ARG A 27 -36.51 2.04 -23.20
CA ARG A 27 -36.01 0.68 -23.39
C ARG A 27 -34.64 0.59 -22.73
N THR A 28 -34.50 -0.26 -21.72
CA THR A 28 -33.19 -0.69 -21.24
C THR A 28 -32.40 -1.11 -22.48
N PRO A 29 -31.21 -0.56 -22.73
CA PRO A 29 -30.41 -0.96 -23.88
C PRO A 29 -30.20 -2.47 -23.81
N GLN A 30 -30.90 -3.22 -24.67
CA GLN A 30 -30.65 -4.65 -24.85
C GLN A 30 -29.32 -4.74 -25.60
N HIS A 31 -28.24 -4.92 -24.84
CA HIS A 31 -26.95 -5.22 -25.41
C HIS A 31 -26.86 -6.73 -25.66
N ASP A 32 -26.85 -7.14 -26.93
CA ASP A 32 -26.65 -8.55 -27.35
C ASP A 32 -25.19 -9.03 -27.20
N GLY A 33 -24.39 -8.33 -26.39
CA GLY A 33 -22.95 -8.59 -26.21
C GLY A 33 -22.59 -8.91 -24.76
N PRO A 34 -21.33 -9.31 -24.48
CA PRO A 34 -20.86 -9.52 -23.12
C PRO A 34 -20.95 -8.20 -22.32
N VAL A 35 -21.38 -8.32 -21.07
CA VAL A 35 -21.49 -7.19 -20.12
C VAL A 35 -20.33 -7.23 -19.11
N CYS A 36 -20.07 -6.09 -18.47
CA CYS A 36 -19.06 -6.03 -17.41
C CYS A 36 -19.45 -6.95 -16.24
N TYR A 37 -18.46 -7.66 -15.70
CA TYR A 37 -18.66 -8.55 -14.56
C TYR A 37 -19.16 -7.80 -13.31
N HIS A 38 -18.67 -6.57 -13.09
CA HIS A 38 -19.10 -5.74 -11.96
C HIS A 38 -20.26 -4.81 -12.31
N HIS A 39 -20.49 -4.49 -13.58
CA HIS A 39 -21.56 -3.59 -14.01
C HIS A 39 -22.44 -4.28 -15.07
N PRO A 40 -23.42 -5.10 -14.68
CA PRO A 40 -24.18 -5.94 -15.62
C PRO A 40 -25.01 -5.18 -16.66
N SER A 41 -25.26 -3.90 -16.43
CA SER A 41 -25.97 -3.01 -17.35
C SER A 41 -25.05 -2.29 -18.34
N GLU A 42 -23.74 -2.40 -18.18
CA GLU A 42 -22.74 -1.73 -19.00
C GLU A 42 -22.08 -2.73 -19.96
N PRO A 43 -21.96 -2.41 -21.26
CA PRO A 43 -21.32 -3.28 -22.23
C PRO A 43 -19.83 -3.45 -21.93
N ALA A 44 -19.33 -4.67 -22.13
CA ALA A 44 -17.91 -4.94 -22.02
C ALA A 44 -17.15 -4.46 -23.26
N VAL A 45 -15.99 -3.84 -23.03
CA VAL A 45 -15.08 -3.38 -24.11
C VAL A 45 -13.71 -4.06 -24.04
N ALA A 46 -13.40 -4.74 -22.93
CA ALA A 46 -12.13 -5.41 -22.71
C ALA A 46 -12.30 -6.69 -21.88
N ARG A 47 -11.20 -7.44 -21.71
CA ARG A 47 -11.11 -8.60 -20.81
C ARG A 47 -9.93 -8.44 -19.87
N CYS A 48 -10.11 -8.81 -18.61
CA CYS A 48 -9.05 -8.80 -17.60
C CYS A 48 -7.91 -9.72 -18.03
N ALA A 49 -6.68 -9.19 -18.08
CA ALA A 49 -5.51 -9.97 -18.48
C ALA A 49 -5.13 -11.09 -17.49
N ARG A 50 -5.57 -11.02 -16.22
CA ARG A 50 -5.27 -12.02 -15.18
C ARG A 50 -6.31 -13.13 -15.10
N CYS A 51 -7.60 -12.79 -15.10
CA CYS A 51 -8.69 -13.75 -14.86
C CYS A 51 -9.66 -13.93 -16.04
N GLY A 52 -9.52 -13.15 -17.12
CA GLY A 52 -10.34 -13.27 -18.33
C GLY A 52 -11.78 -12.74 -18.24
N LYS A 53 -12.20 -12.20 -17.08
CA LYS A 53 -13.51 -11.56 -16.87
C LYS A 53 -13.71 -10.35 -17.79
N TYR A 54 -14.94 -10.14 -18.25
CA TYR A 54 -15.32 -9.00 -19.08
C TYR A 54 -15.41 -7.70 -18.27
N ILE A 55 -14.95 -6.58 -18.85
CA ILE A 55 -14.83 -5.27 -18.20
C ILE A 55 -15.39 -4.16 -19.11
N CYS A 56 -16.17 -3.24 -18.54
CA CYS A 56 -16.70 -2.05 -19.23
C CYS A 56 -15.59 -1.02 -19.47
N LYS A 57 -15.92 0.03 -20.24
CA LYS A 57 -15.00 1.13 -20.58
C LYS A 57 -14.44 1.81 -19.33
N ASP A 58 -15.29 2.17 -18.37
CA ASP A 58 -14.87 2.88 -17.17
C ASP A 58 -13.93 2.04 -16.30
N CYS A 59 -14.23 0.74 -16.13
CA CYS A 59 -13.32 -0.20 -15.48
C CYS A 59 -11.99 -0.32 -16.22
N ALA A 60 -12.03 -0.43 -17.55
CA ALA A 60 -10.82 -0.58 -18.36
C ALA A 60 -9.93 0.66 -18.26
N GLU A 61 -10.49 1.86 -18.35
CA GLU A 61 -9.74 3.12 -18.25
C GLU A 61 -9.19 3.37 -16.84
N THR A 62 -9.92 2.96 -15.81
CA THR A 62 -9.53 3.18 -14.40
C THR A 62 -8.47 2.18 -13.92
N TYR A 63 -8.56 0.92 -14.34
CA TYR A 63 -7.73 -0.19 -13.85
C TYR A 63 -6.72 -0.70 -14.89
N THR A 64 -6.39 0.12 -15.90
CA THR A 64 -5.24 -0.16 -16.77
C THR A 64 -3.96 0.03 -15.97
N VAL A 65 -3.14 -1.01 -15.93
CA VAL A 65 -1.87 -0.97 -15.20
C VAL A 65 -0.82 -0.34 -16.10
N THR A 66 -0.12 0.68 -15.60
CA THR A 66 0.89 1.43 -16.37
C THR A 66 2.27 0.79 -16.34
N ALA A 67 2.55 -0.11 -15.39
CA ALA A 67 3.88 -0.63 -15.10
C ALA A 67 3.88 -2.12 -14.66
N GLY A 68 5.04 -2.78 -14.64
CA GLY A 68 5.18 -4.18 -14.25
C GLY A 68 4.66 -5.24 -15.24
N GLU A 69 4.38 -6.46 -14.74
CA GLU A 69 3.99 -7.64 -15.54
C GLU A 69 2.72 -7.43 -16.39
N TYR A 70 1.82 -6.57 -15.91
CA TYR A 70 0.57 -6.21 -16.56
C TYR A 70 0.63 -4.83 -17.24
N ALA A 71 1.83 -4.30 -17.52
CA ALA A 71 1.99 -3.00 -18.18
C ALA A 71 1.18 -2.92 -19.48
N ASN A 72 0.40 -1.83 -19.62
CA ASN A 72 -0.54 -1.56 -20.71
C ASN A 72 -1.63 -2.62 -20.88
N LYS A 73 -1.92 -3.41 -19.85
CA LYS A 73 -3.03 -4.37 -19.83
C LYS A 73 -4.09 -3.92 -18.83
N CYS A 74 -5.36 -4.15 -19.18
CA CYS A 74 -6.49 -3.88 -18.29
C CYS A 74 -6.69 -5.06 -17.32
N LEU A 75 -6.87 -4.75 -16.05
CA LEU A 75 -7.29 -5.71 -15.03
C LEU A 75 -8.72 -5.41 -14.58
N CYS A 76 -9.44 -6.43 -14.09
CA CYS A 76 -10.67 -6.19 -13.36
C CYS A 76 -10.36 -5.67 -11.95
N PHE A 77 -11.36 -5.03 -11.32
CA PHE A 77 -11.25 -4.51 -9.96
C PHE A 77 -10.70 -5.55 -8.98
N ASP A 78 -11.31 -6.74 -8.90
CA ASP A 78 -10.86 -7.80 -7.97
C ASP A 78 -9.35 -8.11 -8.12
N CYS A 79 -8.89 -8.25 -9.36
CA CYS A 79 -7.50 -8.60 -9.64
C CYS A 79 -6.56 -7.44 -9.34
N CYS A 80 -6.99 -6.20 -9.59
CA CYS A 80 -6.23 -5.01 -9.28
C CYS A 80 -6.13 -4.84 -7.76
N GLU A 81 -7.25 -4.86 -7.04
CA GLU A 81 -7.33 -4.81 -5.58
C GLU A 81 -6.45 -5.87 -4.94
N GLN A 82 -6.52 -7.12 -5.42
CA GLN A 82 -5.69 -8.20 -4.90
C GLN A 82 -4.20 -7.92 -5.07
N LEU A 83 -3.75 -7.41 -6.22
CA LEU A 83 -2.34 -7.06 -6.43
C LEU A 83 -1.88 -5.97 -5.45
N VAL A 84 -2.69 -4.94 -5.24
CA VAL A 84 -2.36 -3.86 -4.28
C VAL A 84 -2.35 -4.38 -2.85
N ALA A 85 -3.34 -5.20 -2.48
CA ALA A 85 -3.44 -5.80 -1.15
C ALA A 85 -2.23 -6.71 -0.85
N GLU A 86 -1.82 -7.53 -1.82
CA GLU A 86 -0.63 -8.38 -1.72
C GLU A 86 0.64 -7.53 -1.52
N ASN A 87 0.82 -6.46 -2.30
CA ASN A 87 1.94 -5.52 -2.14
C ASN A 87 1.97 -4.88 -0.75
N VAL A 88 0.83 -4.38 -0.26
CA VAL A 88 0.71 -3.77 1.08
C VAL A 88 1.02 -4.79 2.18
N ALA A 89 0.51 -6.02 2.05
CA ALA A 89 0.76 -7.09 3.00
C ALA A 89 2.24 -7.49 3.05
N GLU A 90 2.88 -7.62 1.88
CA GLU A 90 4.30 -7.93 1.77
C GLU A 90 5.17 -6.81 2.37
N LEU A 91 4.89 -5.56 2.03
CA LEU A 91 5.57 -4.40 2.60
C LEU A 91 5.43 -4.35 4.12
N THR A 92 4.23 -4.59 4.63
CA THR A 92 3.95 -4.61 6.07
C THR A 92 4.72 -5.72 6.78
N LYS A 93 4.76 -6.92 6.19
CA LYS A 93 5.54 -8.05 6.70
C LYS A 93 7.03 -7.73 6.73
N ASN A 94 7.58 -7.19 5.63
CA ASN A 94 8.99 -6.82 5.52
C ASN A 94 9.33 -5.69 6.50
N LYS A 95 8.48 -4.66 6.61
CA LYS A 95 8.62 -3.59 7.61
C LYS A 95 8.70 -4.14 9.03
N ASN A 96 7.82 -5.08 9.39
CA ASN A 96 7.82 -5.68 10.74
C ASN A 96 9.08 -6.51 11.01
N LYS A 97 9.58 -7.25 10.00
CA LYS A 97 10.85 -7.97 10.09
C LYS A 97 12.02 -7.02 10.32
N ILE A 98 12.16 -5.98 9.48
CA ILE A 98 13.22 -4.97 9.60
C ILE A 98 13.11 -4.21 10.92
N LYS A 99 11.90 -3.86 11.37
CA LYS A 99 11.67 -3.21 12.68
C LYS A 99 12.19 -4.09 13.82
N GLY A 100 11.95 -5.40 13.77
CA GLY A 100 12.50 -6.36 14.73
C GLY A 100 14.02 -6.39 14.75
N GLN A 101 14.65 -6.45 13.57
CA GLN A 101 16.12 -6.41 13.44
C GLN A 101 16.70 -5.08 13.96
N PHE A 102 16.03 -3.95 13.68
CA PHE A 102 16.44 -2.64 14.15
C PHE A 102 16.37 -2.52 15.68
N ILE A 103 15.30 -3.04 16.30
CA ILE A 103 15.19 -3.09 17.77
C ILE A 103 16.32 -3.93 18.36
N LEU A 104 16.60 -5.10 17.77
CA LEU A 104 17.70 -5.95 18.23
C LEU A 104 19.06 -5.25 18.12
N GLN A 105 19.31 -4.51 17.03
CA GLN A 105 20.51 -3.69 16.89
C GLN A 105 20.61 -2.65 18.01
N ILE A 106 19.53 -1.91 18.30
CA ILE A 106 19.54 -0.90 19.37
C ILE A 106 19.85 -1.52 20.74
N ILE A 107 19.25 -2.67 21.04
CA ILE A 107 19.55 -3.42 22.28
C ILE A 107 21.03 -3.78 22.33
N GLY A 108 21.59 -4.28 21.22
CA GLY A 108 23.01 -4.57 21.09
C GLY A 108 23.90 -3.34 21.33
N ILE A 109 23.55 -2.19 20.77
CA ILE A 109 24.25 -0.91 20.98
C ILE A 109 24.26 -0.53 22.46
N VAL A 110 23.11 -0.60 23.14
CA VAL A 110 22.98 -0.22 24.56
C VAL A 110 23.81 -1.16 25.44
N ILE A 111 23.68 -2.48 25.25
CA ILE A 111 24.45 -3.47 26.00
C ILE A 111 25.95 -3.29 25.77
N GLY A 112 26.37 -3.11 24.51
CA GLY A 112 27.75 -2.86 24.15
C GLY A 112 28.30 -1.59 24.79
N PHE A 113 27.51 -0.52 24.84
CA PHE A 113 27.89 0.73 25.48
C PHE A 113 28.12 0.57 26.99
N ILE A 114 27.18 -0.06 27.69
CA ILE A 114 27.28 -0.34 29.14
C ILE A 114 28.50 -1.19 29.44
N PHE A 115 28.71 -2.25 28.65
CA PHE A 115 29.88 -3.12 28.79
C PHE A 115 31.19 -2.34 28.58
N GLY A 116 31.29 -1.52 27.53
CA GLY A 116 32.50 -0.74 27.24
C GLY A 116 32.85 0.27 28.33
N ILE A 117 31.85 0.91 28.96
CA ILE A 117 32.09 1.79 30.13
C ILE A 117 32.52 0.97 31.35
N SER A 118 31.92 -0.21 31.56
CA SER A 118 32.24 -1.07 32.71
C SER A 118 33.69 -1.59 32.71
N MET A 119 34.36 -1.59 31.55
CA MET A 119 35.79 -1.91 31.41
C MET A 119 36.73 -0.78 31.86
N GLY A 120 36.20 0.29 32.47
CA GLY A 120 37.00 1.33 33.15
C GLY A 120 37.61 2.40 32.23
N GLY A 121 37.30 2.39 30.93
CA GLY A 121 37.92 3.30 29.97
C GLY A 121 37.12 4.55 29.60
N GLY A 122 35.98 4.79 30.24
CA GLY A 122 35.15 5.99 30.01
C GLY A 122 34.34 5.96 28.70
N LEU A 123 33.97 7.13 28.18
CA LEU A 123 33.03 7.25 27.05
C LEU A 123 33.56 6.68 25.74
N ALA A 124 34.85 6.85 25.44
CA ALA A 124 35.44 6.42 24.17
C ALA A 124 35.34 4.89 23.92
N PRO A 125 35.80 4.01 24.84
CA PRO A 125 35.60 2.56 24.69
C PRO A 125 34.14 2.16 24.81
N GLY A 126 33.32 2.90 25.56
CA GLY A 126 31.85 2.76 25.54
C GLY A 126 31.30 2.85 24.11
N LEU A 127 31.63 3.90 23.36
CA LEU A 127 31.15 4.09 21.98
C LEU A 127 31.66 3.01 21.02
N VAL A 128 32.91 2.58 21.17
CA VAL A 128 33.48 1.49 20.35
C VAL A 128 32.73 0.18 20.60
N CYS A 129 32.55 -0.20 21.87
CA CYS A 129 31.81 -1.41 22.23
C CYS A 129 30.33 -1.32 21.85
N ALA A 130 29.72 -0.13 21.87
CA ALA A 130 28.37 0.10 21.35
C ALA A 130 28.27 -0.22 19.85
N CYS A 131 29.26 0.22 19.06
CA CYS A 131 29.33 -0.10 17.63
C CYS A 131 29.54 -1.60 17.38
N ILE A 132 30.31 -2.29 18.22
CA ILE A 132 30.47 -3.75 18.12
C ILE A 132 29.16 -4.45 18.49
N GLY A 133 28.50 -4.02 19.55
CA GLY A 133 27.21 -4.56 19.98
C GLY A 133 26.09 -4.37 18.96
N GLY A 134 26.08 -3.26 18.23
CA GLY A 134 25.11 -3.01 17.15
C GLY A 134 25.21 -3.98 15.97
N VAL A 135 26.36 -4.60 15.76
CA VAL A 135 26.57 -5.65 14.74
C VAL A 135 27.06 -6.95 15.38
N PHE A 136 26.58 -7.26 16.59
CA PHE A 136 27.11 -8.33 17.43
C PHE A 136 27.33 -9.67 16.70
N LEU A 137 26.35 -10.13 15.92
CA LEU A 137 26.47 -11.40 15.19
C LEU A 137 27.56 -11.36 14.11
N SER A 138 27.68 -10.25 13.39
CA SER A 138 28.73 -10.06 12.38
C SER A 138 30.10 -9.91 13.03
N ALA A 139 30.18 -9.17 14.14
CA ALA A 139 31.41 -9.04 14.93
C ALA A 139 31.86 -10.40 15.48
N LEU A 140 30.95 -11.20 16.04
CA LEU A 140 31.25 -12.53 16.58
C LEU A 140 31.82 -13.46 15.49
N LYS A 141 31.28 -13.41 14.27
CA LYS A 141 31.83 -14.17 13.12
C LYS A 141 33.25 -13.71 12.77
N LEU A 142 33.49 -12.40 12.70
CA LEU A 142 34.81 -11.84 12.36
C LEU A 142 35.86 -12.16 13.43
N PHE A 143 35.53 -11.95 14.71
CA PHE A 143 36.43 -12.27 15.82
C PHE A 143 36.65 -13.78 15.98
N GLY A 144 35.62 -14.61 15.74
CA GLY A 144 35.74 -16.07 15.73
C GLY A 144 36.65 -16.58 14.61
N SER A 145 36.53 -16.01 13.40
CA SER A 145 37.42 -16.32 12.29
C SER A 145 38.88 -15.99 12.62
N LEU A 146 39.10 -14.79 13.18
CA LEU A 146 40.42 -14.35 13.60
C LEU A 146 41.02 -15.25 14.70
N ALA A 147 40.21 -15.64 15.70
CA ALA A 147 40.65 -16.53 16.77
C ALA A 147 41.07 -17.90 16.23
N LEU A 148 40.30 -18.46 15.29
CA LEU A 148 40.64 -19.73 14.63
C LEU A 148 41.93 -19.63 13.80
N GLU A 149 42.13 -18.52 13.09
CA GLU A 149 43.38 -18.27 12.36
C GLU A 149 44.58 -18.19 13.30
N ALA A 150 44.45 -17.46 14.42
CA ALA A 150 45.51 -17.36 15.42
C ALA A 150 45.86 -18.72 16.04
N VAL A 151 44.86 -19.56 16.33
CA VAL A 151 45.06 -20.92 16.83
C VAL A 151 45.80 -21.79 15.81
N LYS A 152 45.41 -21.75 14.53
CA LYS A 152 46.10 -22.49 13.46
C LYS A 152 47.58 -22.09 13.35
N ILE A 153 47.87 -20.79 13.44
CA ILE A 153 49.25 -20.29 13.37
C ILE A 153 50.05 -20.76 14.59
N ALA A 154 49.46 -20.74 15.79
CA ALA A 154 50.10 -21.25 16.99
C ALA A 154 50.47 -22.74 16.88
N PHE A 155 49.58 -23.58 16.36
CA PHE A 155 49.86 -25.01 16.13
C PHE A 155 50.89 -25.26 15.03
N SER A 156 51.05 -24.34 14.07
CA SER A 156 52.08 -24.44 13.02
C SER A 156 53.49 -24.07 13.49
N GLY A 157 53.65 -23.59 14.74
CA GLY A 157 54.94 -23.17 15.29
C GLY A 157 55.47 -21.83 14.75
N ASN A 158 54.73 -21.16 13.86
CA ASN A 158 55.13 -19.90 13.21
C ASN A 158 54.71 -18.65 14.00
N PHE A 159 54.73 -18.71 15.33
CA PHE A 159 54.26 -17.63 16.19
C PHE A 159 55.38 -16.60 16.44
N GLY A 160 55.59 -15.71 15.47
CA GLY A 160 56.59 -14.64 15.52
C GLY A 160 56.01 -13.24 15.76
N TRP A 161 56.89 -12.26 15.90
CA TRP A 161 56.52 -10.84 16.09
C TRP A 161 55.64 -10.30 14.95
N LEU A 162 55.89 -10.70 13.70
CA LEU A 162 55.08 -10.33 12.54
C LEU A 162 53.62 -10.78 12.67
N THR A 163 53.38 -11.97 13.23
CA THR A 163 52.04 -12.51 13.50
C THR A 163 51.30 -11.64 14.51
N VAL A 164 52.00 -11.19 15.57
CA VAL A 164 51.43 -10.30 16.59
C VAL A 164 51.02 -8.95 15.96
N PHE A 165 51.89 -8.34 15.15
CA PHE A 165 51.54 -7.10 14.45
C PHE A 165 50.36 -7.28 13.49
N SER A 166 50.33 -8.37 12.71
CA SER A 166 49.23 -8.67 11.80
C SER A 166 47.88 -8.79 12.53
N VAL A 167 47.85 -9.50 13.65
CA VAL A 167 46.64 -9.66 14.47
C VAL A 167 46.16 -8.31 15.02
N ILE A 168 47.07 -7.45 15.49
CA ILE A 168 46.73 -6.10 15.97
C ILE A 168 46.07 -5.28 14.84
N PHE A 169 46.67 -5.26 13.64
CA PHE A 169 46.10 -4.55 12.50
C PHE A 169 44.72 -5.10 12.08
N GLN A 170 44.53 -6.43 12.12
CA GLN A 170 43.24 -7.06 11.84
C GLN A 170 42.18 -6.67 12.87
N ILE A 171 42.53 -6.64 14.17
CA ILE A 171 41.61 -6.19 15.24
C ILE A 171 41.18 -4.75 14.99
N VAL A 172 42.13 -3.84 14.69
CA VAL A 172 41.82 -2.44 14.36
C VAL A 172 40.91 -2.36 13.13
N GLY A 173 41.19 -3.14 12.09
CA GLY A 173 40.37 -3.23 10.88
C GLY A 173 38.94 -3.71 11.16
N ILE A 174 38.76 -4.72 12.01
CA ILE A 174 37.45 -5.22 12.44
C ILE A 174 36.68 -4.14 13.19
N ILE A 175 37.34 -3.41 14.09
CA ILE A 175 36.71 -2.31 14.85
C ILE A 175 36.21 -1.22 13.90
N LEU A 176 37.05 -0.75 12.97
CA LEU A 176 36.65 0.27 11.99
C LEU A 176 35.48 -0.20 11.11
N LYS A 177 35.50 -1.48 10.71
CA LYS A 177 34.40 -2.09 9.97
C LYS A 177 33.11 -2.13 10.78
N CYS A 178 33.15 -2.54 12.06
CA CYS A 178 31.97 -2.56 12.93
C CYS A 178 31.36 -1.16 13.12
N ILE A 179 32.20 -0.12 13.23
CA ILE A 179 31.74 1.27 13.31
C ILE A 179 31.02 1.67 12.03
N LYS A 180 31.64 1.44 10.87
CA LYS A 180 31.06 1.75 9.57
C LYS A 180 29.73 1.02 9.35
N ASP A 181 29.72 -0.30 9.58
CA ASP A 181 28.57 -1.16 9.33
C ASP A 181 27.42 -0.79 10.28
N THR A 182 27.68 -0.52 11.55
CA THR A 182 26.65 -0.06 12.50
C THR A 182 26.00 1.25 12.03
N ILE A 183 26.79 2.26 11.67
CA ILE A 183 26.26 3.55 11.19
C ILE A 183 25.47 3.36 9.90
N SER A 184 26.02 2.63 8.93
CA SER A 184 25.38 2.35 7.65
C SER A 184 24.04 1.63 7.84
N ASN A 185 24.02 0.56 8.64
CA ASN A 185 22.81 -0.21 8.90
C ASN A 185 21.76 0.63 9.61
N THR A 186 22.13 1.45 10.60
CA THR A 186 21.20 2.35 11.29
C THR A 186 20.57 3.35 10.32
N ILE A 187 21.35 3.99 9.45
CA ILE A 187 20.82 4.91 8.43
C ILE A 187 19.89 4.17 7.47
N GLN A 188 20.31 3.01 6.97
CA GLN A 188 19.52 2.19 6.05
C GLN A 188 18.19 1.77 6.67
N TYR A 189 18.16 1.30 7.92
CA TYR A 189 16.93 0.94 8.61
C TYR A 189 16.00 2.14 8.78
N ILE A 190 16.50 3.31 9.16
CA ILE A 190 15.67 4.52 9.30
C ILE A 190 15.08 4.93 7.95
N CYS A 191 15.90 5.00 6.90
CA CYS A 191 15.45 5.34 5.56
C CYS A 191 14.42 4.32 5.04
N TYR A 192 14.69 3.02 5.22
CA TYR A 192 13.81 1.95 4.82
C TYR A 192 12.46 2.01 5.54
N LEU A 193 12.45 2.14 6.87
CA LEU A 193 11.22 2.17 7.65
C LEU A 193 10.37 3.40 7.32
N LYS A 194 10.98 4.58 7.14
CA LYS A 194 10.27 5.80 6.72
C LYS A 194 9.68 5.66 5.33
N ARG A 195 10.47 5.23 4.36
CA ARG A 195 10.05 5.09 2.97
C ARG A 195 8.96 4.02 2.82
N THR A 196 9.15 2.86 3.44
CA THR A 196 8.17 1.77 3.44
C THR A 196 6.86 2.16 4.12
N GLN A 197 6.91 2.95 5.19
CA GLN A 197 5.69 3.47 5.82
C GLN A 197 4.91 4.39 4.87
N GLY A 198 5.60 5.30 4.17
CA GLY A 198 4.95 6.17 3.19
C GLY A 198 4.27 5.38 2.07
N PHE A 199 4.91 4.31 1.58
CA PHE A 199 4.30 3.43 0.57
C PHE A 199 3.09 2.68 1.10
N ILE A 200 3.17 2.07 2.29
CA ILE A 200 2.03 1.36 2.90
C ILE A 200 0.84 2.32 3.08
N GLU A 201 1.08 3.53 3.56
CA GLU A 201 0.02 4.52 3.77
C GLU A 201 -0.61 4.98 2.45
N SER A 202 0.22 5.31 1.46
CA SER A 202 -0.23 5.70 0.13
C SER A 202 -1.02 4.60 -0.56
N ASP A 203 -0.53 3.36 -0.56
CA ASP A 203 -1.16 2.23 -1.25
C ASP A 203 -2.43 1.77 -0.52
N SER A 204 -2.45 1.81 0.81
CA SER A 204 -3.66 1.50 1.59
C SER A 204 -4.76 2.54 1.35
N ALA A 205 -4.40 3.83 1.28
CA ALA A 205 -5.34 4.90 0.97
C ALA A 205 -5.88 4.78 -0.46
N ALA A 206 -5.01 4.52 -1.43
CA ALA A 206 -5.39 4.30 -2.81
C ALA A 206 -6.31 3.07 -2.98
N LEU A 207 -6.00 1.97 -2.27
CA LEU A 207 -6.84 0.77 -2.24
C LEU A 207 -8.23 1.07 -1.68
N GLN A 208 -8.32 1.84 -0.60
CA GLN A 208 -9.61 2.27 -0.05
C GLN A 208 -10.39 3.15 -1.04
N GLN A 209 -9.73 4.10 -1.72
CA GLN A 209 -10.37 4.91 -2.76
C GLN A 209 -10.91 4.06 -3.92
N MET A 210 -10.19 3.02 -4.33
CA MET A 210 -10.65 2.10 -5.38
C MET A 210 -11.88 1.30 -4.94
N ARG A 211 -11.93 0.84 -3.68
CA ARG A 211 -13.11 0.17 -3.10
C ARG A 211 -14.31 1.10 -3.03
N ASP A 212 -14.10 2.33 -2.57
CA ASP A 212 -15.14 3.34 -2.47
C ASP A 212 -15.68 3.71 -3.85
N TYR A 213 -14.83 3.86 -4.86
CA TYR A 213 -15.26 4.05 -6.25
C TYR A 213 -16.08 2.87 -6.78
N MET A 214 -15.64 1.63 -6.53
CA MET A 214 -16.39 0.44 -6.96
C MET A 214 -17.77 0.39 -6.31
N ALA A 215 -17.87 0.66 -5.01
CA ALA A 215 -19.15 0.76 -4.32
C ALA A 215 -20.02 1.90 -4.90
N TYR A 216 -19.44 3.08 -5.15
CA TYR A 216 -20.13 4.21 -5.75
C TYR A 216 -20.75 3.85 -7.11
N THR A 217 -19.95 3.29 -8.02
CA THR A 217 -20.41 2.95 -9.37
C THR A 217 -21.47 1.84 -9.35
N LEU A 218 -21.35 0.87 -8.45
CA LEU A 218 -22.38 -0.18 -8.25
C LEU A 218 -23.71 0.42 -7.81
N VAL A 219 -23.71 1.24 -6.75
CA VAL A 219 -24.93 1.86 -6.21
C VAL A 219 -25.58 2.79 -7.24
N ARG A 220 -24.78 3.63 -7.91
CA ARG A 220 -25.28 4.54 -8.96
C ARG A 220 -25.89 3.79 -10.14
N ASN A 221 -25.30 2.66 -10.51
CA ASN A 221 -25.80 1.83 -11.59
C ASN A 221 -27.09 1.10 -11.22
N GLN A 222 -27.23 0.65 -9.97
CA GLN A 222 -28.47 0.04 -9.48
C GLN A 222 -29.60 1.07 -9.28
N ASN A 223 -29.25 2.32 -8.98
CA ASN A 223 -30.18 3.40 -8.65
C ASN A 223 -30.20 4.50 -9.71
N LYS A 224 -30.30 4.11 -11.01
CA LYS A 224 -30.35 5.08 -12.12
C LYS A 224 -31.53 6.04 -11.93
N GLY A 225 -31.24 7.34 -11.95
CA GLY A 225 -32.23 8.41 -11.82
C GLY A 225 -32.48 8.92 -10.40
N ILE A 226 -31.87 8.30 -9.38
CA ILE A 226 -31.88 8.84 -8.01
C ILE A 226 -30.74 9.85 -7.84
N ASP A 227 -31.00 10.95 -7.14
CA ASP A 227 -29.99 11.97 -6.86
C ASP A 227 -28.90 11.44 -5.92
N LEU A 228 -27.66 11.88 -6.10
CA LEU A 228 -26.54 11.48 -5.27
C LEU A 228 -26.76 11.88 -3.81
N GLU A 229 -27.39 13.03 -3.57
CA GLU A 229 -27.68 13.53 -2.22
C GLU A 229 -28.58 12.56 -1.43
N ASP A 230 -29.56 11.96 -2.11
CA ASP A 230 -30.44 10.96 -1.53
C ASP A 230 -29.70 9.65 -1.23
N LEU A 231 -28.80 9.23 -2.13
CA LEU A 231 -27.96 8.05 -1.97
C LEU A 231 -26.85 8.22 -0.94
N MET A 232 -26.63 9.45 -0.45
CA MET A 232 -25.64 9.80 0.59
C MET A 232 -26.28 10.14 1.94
N LYS A 233 -27.59 9.99 2.12
CA LYS A 233 -28.26 10.22 3.42
C LYS A 233 -27.79 9.24 4.50
N GLU A 234 -27.91 9.63 5.76
CA GLU A 234 -27.51 8.79 6.91
C GLU A 234 -28.18 7.41 6.84
N GLY A 235 -27.38 6.35 6.94
CA GLY A 235 -27.83 4.95 6.81
C GLY A 235 -27.81 4.39 5.38
N SER A 236 -27.49 5.19 4.36
CA SER A 236 -27.33 4.72 2.97
C SER A 236 -25.95 4.08 2.70
N GLU A 237 -25.86 3.29 1.64
CA GLU A 237 -24.64 2.61 1.21
C GLU A 237 -23.49 3.57 0.84
N LEU A 238 -23.78 4.83 0.46
CA LEU A 238 -22.75 5.82 0.13
C LEU A 238 -22.50 6.88 1.22
N TYR A 239 -23.17 6.80 2.37
CA TYR A 239 -23.03 7.79 3.45
C TYR A 239 -21.57 8.03 3.90
N ASN A 240 -20.80 6.95 4.03
CA ASN A 240 -19.39 6.97 4.46
C ASN A 240 -18.39 6.79 3.31
N ASN A 241 -18.86 6.87 2.07
CA ASN A 241 -18.02 6.65 0.90
C ASN A 241 -17.19 7.90 0.57
N SER A 242 -15.86 7.78 0.61
CA SER A 242 -14.98 8.93 0.40
C SER A 242 -15.05 9.46 -1.04
N TYR A 243 -15.23 8.58 -2.01
CA TYR A 243 -15.37 8.94 -3.42
C TYR A 243 -16.69 9.70 -3.67
N ALA A 244 -17.82 9.23 -3.11
CA ALA A 244 -19.11 9.92 -3.22
C ALA A 244 -19.05 11.36 -2.66
N ARG A 245 -18.37 11.55 -1.53
CA ARG A 245 -18.11 12.88 -0.96
C ARG A 245 -17.27 13.74 -1.88
N ALA A 246 -16.21 13.18 -2.48
CA ALA A 246 -15.37 13.89 -3.44
C ALA A 246 -16.15 14.32 -4.69
N VAL A 247 -17.06 13.47 -5.19
CA VAL A 247 -17.95 13.81 -6.32
C VAL A 247 -18.89 14.95 -5.94
N ARG A 248 -19.51 14.90 -4.76
CA ARG A 248 -20.40 15.97 -4.27
C ARG A 248 -19.67 17.30 -4.12
N GLU A 249 -18.45 17.28 -3.59
CA GLU A 249 -17.70 18.49 -3.25
C GLU A 249 -16.98 19.11 -4.46
N ASN A 250 -16.44 18.27 -5.36
CA ASN A 250 -15.53 18.72 -6.43
C ASN A 250 -16.00 18.33 -7.85
N GLY A 251 -17.08 17.57 -7.97
CA GLY A 251 -17.55 17.01 -9.23
C GLY A 251 -16.85 15.70 -9.62
N GLU A 252 -17.52 14.95 -10.50
CA GLU A 252 -17.11 13.60 -10.91
C GLU A 252 -15.77 13.59 -11.65
N ALA A 253 -15.55 14.56 -12.54
CA ALA A 253 -14.29 14.68 -13.28
C ALA A 253 -13.07 14.89 -12.36
N ALA A 254 -13.23 15.65 -11.27
CA ALA A 254 -12.15 15.87 -10.31
C ALA A 254 -11.89 14.63 -9.46
N ALA A 255 -12.95 13.95 -9.01
CA ALA A 255 -12.85 12.70 -8.26
C ALA A 255 -12.17 11.59 -9.09
N ASP A 256 -12.52 11.47 -10.37
CA ASP A 256 -11.90 10.54 -11.31
C ASP A 256 -10.42 10.81 -11.55
N ALA A 257 -10.03 12.08 -11.65
CA ALA A 257 -8.62 12.44 -11.83
C ALA A 257 -7.76 11.99 -10.64
N VAL A 258 -8.27 12.16 -9.42
CA VAL A 258 -7.61 11.70 -8.19
C VAL A 258 -7.49 10.17 -8.17
N LEU A 259 -8.56 9.46 -8.53
CA LEU A 259 -8.56 8.01 -8.59
C LEU A 259 -7.55 7.46 -9.62
N ARG A 260 -7.52 8.04 -10.83
CA ARG A 260 -6.53 7.67 -11.87
C ARG A 260 -5.10 7.91 -11.41
N GLN A 261 -4.86 9.01 -10.69
CA GLN A 261 -3.54 9.27 -10.10
C GLN A 261 -3.19 8.24 -9.02
N ALA A 262 -4.15 7.84 -8.19
CA ALA A 262 -3.96 6.82 -7.17
C ALA A 262 -3.61 5.45 -7.79
N ALA A 263 -4.33 5.04 -8.84
CA ALA A 263 -4.05 3.81 -9.60
C ALA A 263 -2.66 3.82 -10.25
N THR A 264 -2.21 4.97 -10.77
CA THR A 264 -0.85 5.14 -11.33
C THR A 264 0.23 4.97 -10.25
N ARG A 265 0.06 5.63 -9.09
CA ARG A 265 1.03 5.56 -7.99
C ARG A 265 1.17 4.16 -7.41
N ILE A 266 0.08 3.40 -7.34
CA ILE A 266 0.10 1.99 -6.93
C ILE A 266 1.03 1.17 -7.83
N ALA A 267 0.95 1.36 -9.15
CA ALA A 267 1.76 0.62 -10.11
C ALA A 267 3.26 0.95 -9.95
N GLU A 268 3.60 2.23 -9.76
CA GLU A 268 4.96 2.70 -9.52
C GLU A 268 5.51 2.19 -8.18
N ASN A 269 4.71 2.25 -7.11
CA ASN A 269 5.09 1.73 -5.80
C ASN A 269 5.36 0.23 -5.87
N GLY A 270 4.55 -0.52 -6.63
CA GLY A 270 4.75 -1.94 -6.93
C GLY A 270 6.12 -2.29 -7.52
N GLU A 271 6.68 -1.44 -8.40
CA GLU A 271 8.02 -1.66 -8.96
C GLU A 271 9.12 -1.37 -7.93
N ILE A 272 8.98 -0.27 -7.18
CA ILE A 272 9.92 0.11 -6.14
C ILE A 272 10.00 -0.99 -5.06
N ILE A 273 8.89 -1.66 -4.75
CA ILE A 273 8.82 -2.81 -3.82
C ILE A 273 9.72 -3.98 -4.28
N ARG A 274 9.70 -4.30 -5.57
CA ARG A 274 10.46 -5.44 -6.14
C ARG A 274 11.97 -5.20 -6.17
N ASP A 275 12.41 -3.94 -6.11
CA ASP A 275 13.82 -3.54 -6.07
C ASP A 275 14.40 -3.47 -4.63
N PHE A 276 13.61 -3.71 -3.59
CA PHE A 276 14.10 -3.76 -2.21
C PHE A 276 14.82 -5.05 -1.71
N PRO A 277 15.03 -6.16 -2.46
CA PRO A 277 15.48 -7.42 -1.86
C PRO A 277 16.97 -7.44 -1.42
N GLY A 278 17.64 -6.28 -1.37
CA GLY A 278 18.99 -6.14 -0.84
C GLY A 278 19.11 -5.84 0.66
N ALA A 279 18.07 -5.30 1.32
CA ALA A 279 18.22 -4.82 2.71
C ALA A 279 17.94 -5.90 3.77
N ALA A 280 17.16 -6.94 3.44
CA ALA A 280 16.76 -7.99 4.39
C ALA A 280 17.72 -9.20 4.41
N ASN A 281 18.71 -9.21 3.51
CA ASN A 281 19.70 -10.29 3.33
C ASN A 281 21.14 -9.87 3.72
N ALA A 282 21.32 -8.67 4.27
CA ALA A 282 22.59 -8.18 4.80
C ALA A 282 22.72 -8.45 6.31
#